data_AF-A0A8K0G7E3-F1
#
_entry.id   AF-A0A8K0G7E3-F1
#
_cell.length_a   1.000
_cell.length_b   1.000
_cell.length_c   1.000
_cell.angle_alpha   90.00
_cell.angle_beta   90.00
_cell.angle_gamma   90.00
#
_symmetry.space_group_name_H-M   'P 1'
#
loop_
_entity.id
_entity.type
_entity.pdbx_description
1 polymer ?
#
loop_
_entity_poly.entity_id
_entity_poly.type
_entity_poly.pdbx_seq_one_letter_code
_entity_poly.pdbx_strand_id
1 'polypeptide(L)'
;MPGDPKKIPRPVLVGHFETKIKQNIGVALAISMAGSLWWWWGYIAPRKRKYAEYRVTHDIHEEFKKIASTGAFDSVAPDGGVGKKKP
;
A
#
# COMPACT_ATOMS: atom_id res chain seq x y z
N MET A 1 44.51 -33.30 38.15
CA MET A 1 45.09 -31.95 38.01
C MET A 1 44.02 -30.94 38.41
N PRO A 2 44.30 -30.00 39.32
CA PRO A 2 43.36 -28.93 39.61
C PRO A 2 43.26 -28.06 38.36
N GLY A 3 42.10 -28.10 37.69
CA GLY A 3 41.83 -27.24 36.55
C GLY A 3 41.69 -25.80 37.03
N ASP A 4 42.46 -24.89 36.43
CA ASP A 4 42.39 -23.47 36.74
C ASP A 4 40.93 -22.97 36.64
N PRO A 5 40.37 -22.37 37.70
CA PRO A 5 39.04 -21.79 37.62
C PRO A 5 39.11 -20.60 36.66
N LYS A 6 38.59 -20.82 35.45
CA LYS A 6 38.53 -19.84 34.36
C LYS A 6 37.93 -18.54 34.90
N LYS A 7 38.77 -17.52 35.14
CA LYS A 7 38.32 -16.23 35.67
C LYS A 7 37.40 -15.58 34.64
N ILE A 8 36.13 -15.43 35.00
CA ILE A 8 35.14 -14.76 34.15
C ILE A 8 35.47 -13.26 34.15
N PRO A 9 35.70 -12.64 32.97
CA PRO A 9 35.97 -11.22 32.91
C PRO A 9 34.75 -10.43 33.41
N ARG A 10 34.99 -9.34 34.15
CA ARG A 10 33.90 -8.52 34.68
C ARG A 10 33.06 -7.97 33.51
N PRO A 11 31.73 -8.20 33.51
CA PRO A 11 30.87 -7.63 32.50
C PRO A 11 30.81 -6.10 32.67
N VAL A 12 30.47 -5.40 31.60
CA VAL A 12 30.11 -3.98 31.69
C VAL A 12 28.86 -3.89 32.57
N LEU A 13 28.86 -3.05 33.61
CA LEU A 13 27.74 -2.94 34.57
C LEU A 13 26.97 -1.60 34.44
N VAL A 14 27.46 -0.67 33.64
CA VAL A 14 26.93 0.69 33.49
C VAL A 14 26.83 1.08 32.01
N GLY A 15 25.91 1.98 31.66
CA GLY A 15 25.78 2.49 30.27
C GLY A 15 24.98 1.59 29.31
N HIS A 16 24.39 0.49 29.78
CA HIS A 16 23.55 -0.39 28.96
C HIS A 16 22.35 0.33 28.37
N PHE A 17 21.73 1.24 29.12
CA PHE A 17 20.56 1.99 28.66
C PHE A 17 20.87 2.86 27.44
N GLU A 18 21.94 3.64 27.50
CA GLU A 18 22.35 4.52 26.38
C GLU A 18 22.72 3.68 25.13
N THR A 19 23.41 2.57 25.34
CA THR A 19 23.80 1.65 24.26
C THR A 19 22.56 1.04 23.60
N LYS A 20 21.57 0.62 24.38
CA LYS A 20 20.31 0.05 23.88
C LYS A 20 19.45 1.09 23.17
N ILE A 21 19.40 2.33 23.65
CA ILE A 21 18.70 3.40 22.95
C ILE A 21 19.29 3.63 21.55
N LYS A 22 20.61 3.76 21.45
CA LYS A 22 21.28 3.98 20.14
C LYS A 22 21.01 2.83 19.18
N GLN A 23 21.06 1.58 19.65
CA GLN A 23 20.70 0.40 18.87
C GLN A 23 19.24 0.44 18.41
N ASN A 24 18.30 0.70 19.33
CA ASN A 24 16.88 0.70 19.03
C ASN A 24 16.47 1.82 18.06
N ILE A 25 17.09 3.01 18.15
CA ILE A 25 16.84 4.10 17.21
C ILE A 25 17.26 3.69 15.79
N GLY A 26 18.44 3.08 15.64
CA GLY A 26 18.90 2.59 14.34
C GLY A 26 17.97 1.53 13.75
N VAL A 27 17.53 0.57 14.57
CA VAL A 27 16.58 -0.47 14.15
C VAL A 27 15.22 0.11 13.81
N ALA A 28 14.69 1.03 14.61
CA ALA A 28 13.40 1.67 14.36
C ALA A 28 13.43 2.47 13.05
N LEU A 29 14.52 3.18 12.76
CA LEU A 29 14.70 3.88 11.50
C LEU A 29 14.67 2.89 10.32
N ALA A 30 15.43 1.81 10.40
CA ALA A 30 15.47 0.79 9.35
C ALA A 30 14.09 0.17 9.09
N ILE A 31 13.37 -0.19 10.16
CA ILE A 31 12.02 -0.78 10.05
C ILE A 31 11.03 0.23 9.47
N SER A 32 11.07 1.49 9.91
CA SER A 32 10.16 2.52 9.39
C SER A 32 10.38 2.80 7.90
N MET A 33 11.64 2.87 7.46
CA MET A 33 11.97 3.04 6.04
C MET A 33 11.51 1.84 5.21
N ALA A 34 11.77 0.62 5.69
CA ALA A 34 11.33 -0.60 5.02
C ALA A 34 9.80 -0.68 4.93
N GLY A 35 9.08 -0.35 6.01
CA GLY A 35 7.62 -0.33 6.05
C GLY A 35 7.04 0.71 5.09
N SER A 36 7.65 1.90 4.99
CA SER A 36 7.23 2.93 4.06
C SER A 36 7.39 2.50 2.60
N LEU A 37 8.54 1.90 2.25
CA LEU A 37 8.80 1.38 0.91
C LEU A 37 7.83 0.23 0.57
N TRP A 38 7.60 -0.68 1.51
CA TRP A 38 6.61 -1.75 1.35
C TRP A 38 5.23 -1.17 1.07
N TRP A 39 4.76 -0.20 1.84
CA TRP A 39 3.45 0.40 1.65
C TRP A 39 3.34 1.10 0.29
N TRP A 40 4.39 1.82 -0.11
CA TRP A 40 4.41 2.51 -1.39
C TRP A 40 4.35 1.54 -2.57
N TRP A 41 5.18 0.50 -2.58
CA TRP A 41 5.19 -0.50 -3.65
C TRP A 41 3.99 -1.45 -3.63
N GLY A 42 3.54 -1.86 -2.45
CA GLY A 42 2.45 -2.83 -2.31
C GLY A 42 1.06 -2.22 -2.48
N TYR A 43 0.87 -0.95 -2.11
CA TYR A 43 -0.46 -0.33 -2.10
C TYR A 43 -0.55 0.89 -3.03
N ILE A 44 0.32 1.88 -2.86
CA ILE A 44 0.17 3.17 -3.54
C ILE A 44 0.46 3.05 -5.05
N ALA A 45 1.60 2.45 -5.41
CA ALA A 45 2.04 2.29 -6.78
C ALA A 45 1.05 1.50 -7.66
N PRO A 46 0.58 0.30 -7.28
CA PRO A 46 -0.36 -0.45 -8.12
C PRO A 46 -1.70 0.26 -8.27
N ARG A 47 -2.15 0.97 -7.23
CA ARG A 47 -3.40 1.74 -7.29
C ARG A 47 -3.28 2.89 -8.29
N LYS A 48 -2.18 3.65 -8.24
CA LYS A 48 -1.89 4.70 -9.24
C LYS A 48 -1.80 4.12 -10.65
N ARG A 49 -1.13 2.98 -10.81
CA ARG A 49 -0.98 2.31 -12.11
C ARG A 49 -2.33 1.89 -12.69
N LYS A 50 -3.20 1.27 -11.89
CA LYS A 50 -4.56 0.90 -12.33
C LYS A 50 -5.40 2.09 -12.78
N TYR A 51 -5.34 3.22 -12.06
CA TYR A 51 -6.06 4.43 -12.50
C TYR A 51 -5.48 5.02 -13.79
N ALA A 52 -4.16 4.94 -13.98
CA ALA A 52 -3.53 5.37 -15.22
C ALA A 52 -3.89 4.46 -16.40
N GLU A 53 -3.82 3.13 -16.19
CA GLU A 53 -4.25 2.11 -17.16
C GLU A 53 -5.71 2.33 -17.56
N TYR A 54 -6.61 2.50 -16.58
CA TYR A 54 -8.02 2.79 -16.84
C TYR A 54 -8.17 3.98 -17.78
N ARG A 55 -7.54 5.12 -17.49
CA ARG A 55 -7.67 6.32 -18.33
C ARG A 55 -7.20 6.14 -19.77
N VAL A 56 -6.22 5.27 -20.00
CA VAL A 56 -5.66 5.03 -21.34
C VAL A 56 -6.54 4.06 -22.14
N THR A 57 -7.08 3.03 -21.48
CA THR A 57 -7.86 1.99 -22.15
C THR A 57 -9.36 2.28 -22.20
N HIS A 58 -9.83 3.31 -21.50
CA HIS A 58 -11.24 3.55 -21.28
C HIS A 58 -11.87 4.40 -22.39
N ASP A 59 -12.69 3.76 -23.22
CA ASP A 59 -13.61 4.44 -24.14
C ASP A 59 -14.93 4.75 -23.41
N ILE A 60 -15.15 6.04 -23.18
CA ILE A 60 -16.32 6.57 -22.48
C ILE A 60 -17.61 6.27 -23.27
N HIS A 61 -17.56 6.27 -24.60
CA HIS A 61 -18.74 6.05 -25.42
C HIS A 61 -19.18 4.58 -25.40
N GLU A 62 -18.24 3.64 -25.32
CA GLU A 62 -18.55 2.21 -25.21
C GLU A 62 -19.17 1.88 -23.85
N GLU A 63 -18.57 2.39 -22.76
CA GLU A 63 -19.13 2.19 -21.43
C GLU A 63 -20.50 2.87 -21.28
N PHE A 64 -20.65 4.07 -21.82
CA PHE A 64 -21.93 4.76 -21.86
C PHE A 64 -23.00 3.95 -22.59
N LYS A 65 -22.71 3.38 -23.77
CA LYS A 65 -23.66 2.51 -24.50
C LYS A 65 -24.03 1.27 -23.70
N LYS A 66 -23.06 0.68 -22.99
CA LYS A 66 -23.27 -0.50 -22.14
C LYS A 66 -24.14 -0.19 -20.92
N ILE A 67 -24.03 0.99 -20.35
CA ILE A 67 -24.85 1.43 -19.21
C ILE A 67 -26.22 1.98 -19.69
N ALA A 68 -26.27 2.61 -20.86
CA ALA A 68 -27.51 3.07 -21.44
C ALA A 68 -28.44 1.89 -21.78
N SER A 69 -27.89 0.80 -22.33
CA SER A 69 -28.67 -0.39 -22.67
C SER A 69 -29.28 -1.11 -21.45
N THR A 70 -28.75 -0.89 -20.23
CA THR A 70 -29.37 -1.40 -19.00
C THR A 70 -30.52 -0.52 -18.49
N GLY A 71 -30.79 0.62 -19.15
CA GLY A 71 -31.85 1.55 -18.77
C GLY A 71 -31.57 2.32 -17.48
N ALA A 72 -30.29 2.45 -17.10
CA ALA A 72 -29.88 3.16 -15.88
C ALA A 72 -30.00 4.69 -15.99
N PHE A 73 -30.07 5.25 -17.20
CA PHE A 73 -30.18 6.69 -17.43
C PHE A 73 -31.64 7.12 -17.63
N ASP A 74 -32.05 8.16 -16.90
CA ASP A 74 -33.37 8.80 -17.10
C ASP A 74 -33.39 9.74 -18.31
N SER A 75 -32.22 10.21 -18.75
CA SER A 75 -32.06 11.19 -19.84
C SER A 75 -31.97 10.54 -21.23
N VAL A 76 -31.62 9.26 -21.32
CA VAL A 76 -31.37 8.55 -22.58
C VAL A 76 -32.05 7.20 -22.53
N ALA A 77 -32.81 6.86 -23.56
CA ALA A 77 -33.47 5.57 -23.68
C ALA A 77 -32.45 4.47 -24.04
N PRO A 78 -32.76 3.18 -23.76
CA PRO A 78 -31.81 2.07 -23.97
C PRO A 78 -31.34 1.86 -25.41
N ASP A 79 -32.06 2.44 -26.36
CA ASP A 79 -31.84 2.42 -27.80
C ASP A 79 -31.01 3.62 -28.32
N GLY A 80 -30.61 4.54 -27.44
CA GLY A 80 -29.84 5.74 -27.80
C GLY A 80 -30.71 6.95 -28.18
N GLY A 81 -32.03 6.87 -28.02
CA GLY A 81 -32.93 8.01 -28.18
C GLY A 81 -32.88 9.01 -27.01
N VAL A 82 -33.07 10.30 -27.29
CA VAL A 82 -33.16 11.36 -26.25
C VAL A 82 -34.57 11.36 -25.64
N GLY A 83 -34.80 10.48 -24.64
CA GLY A 83 -36.02 10.33 -23.81
C GLY A 83 -37.31 9.90 -24.53
N LYS A 84 -38.37 9.35 -23.90
CA LYS A 84 -38.49 8.12 -23.07
C LYS A 84 -39.11 6.99 -23.94
N LYS A 85 -39.13 5.71 -23.51
CA LYS A 85 -40.33 5.15 -22.81
C LYS A 85 -39.99 3.97 -21.89
N LYS A 86 -39.98 4.25 -20.58
CA LYS A 86 -40.40 3.27 -19.58
C LYS A 86 -41.92 3.05 -19.77
N PRO A 87 -42.45 1.82 -19.66
CA PRO A 87 -43.90 1.62 -19.66
C PRO A 87 -44.57 2.43 -18.55
#